data_AF-A0A0V0UNG8-F1
#
_entry.id   AF-A0A0V0UNG8-F1
#
_cell.length_a   1.000
_cell.length_b   1.000
_cell.length_c   1.000
_cell.angle_alpha   90.00
_cell.angle_beta   90.00
_cell.angle_gamma   90.00
#
_symmetry.space_group_name_H-M   'P 1'
#
loop_
_entity.id
_entity.type
_entity.pdbx_description
1 polymer ?
#
loop_
_entity_poly.entity_id
_entity_poly.type
_entity_poly.pdbx_seq_one_letter_code
_entity_poly.pdbx_strand_id
1 'polypeptide(L)'
;MRRLLEGVALISYAGTLEELHLSFDDANAAFAAAMKQEIKGFPYDNSKALNNPAILHSIEESIFELYKNSDGLVSVPKFLAALRHAGLQKSDPRLQRMLTKLHVAHQELVQEDTIESHNLLLDKKTFTSCISEDILLIIRALRNEFVIPNWEGFCSRIEEIFRSLSDCTLGNVATYIPQLARVDPDNWGMAVCTVDGQRRSWGDSQVRWCLQSISKAFSYGIVLDNVGDEVVHKYVGQEPSGRLFNEICLDHNNRPHNPMINAGAIIIASLIKNNENLADRFEFMINMYKKLAGYEFIGFSNTTYEQMFLSERETADRNFALAYYMREHKCFPAGVNLNDTLDLYFQLCSVEATCQSASVMAATLANGGVCPITGEKVLENRSVRDVGLPAKSGVSGSMILVIPNVMGFAIFSPRLDRLGNTVRGVQFAKTLVETFNFHNYDSLVHGDSEKIDPRRKPVEPGSLYQQHSMFAAARGNLELIKKYVLQGVCLTFADYDGRTPLHLAASGGHLEVVAFLLERCKVDAEPIDRWGNTPLDNAKQFGHANCVKYLENWVNNVHSSTIFSEELNEK
;
A
#
# COMPACT_ATOMS: atom_id res chain seq x y z
N MET A 1 -4.55 -32.37 2.29
CA MET A 1 -5.46 -33.50 1.98
C MET A 1 -6.31 -34.02 3.16
N ARG A 2 -6.43 -33.31 4.29
CA ARG A 2 -7.45 -33.63 5.32
C ARG A 2 -8.15 -32.44 5.99
N ARG A 3 -8.04 -31.25 5.37
CA ARG A 3 -9.05 -30.17 5.42
C ARG A 3 -9.39 -29.68 4.01
N LEU A 4 -9.39 -30.65 3.10
CA LEU A 4 -10.01 -30.62 1.77
C LEU A 4 -11.39 -31.30 1.84
N LEU A 5 -11.94 -31.49 3.05
CA LEU A 5 -13.15 -32.26 3.36
C LEU A 5 -14.22 -31.47 4.15
N GLU A 6 -14.01 -30.18 4.45
CA GLU A 6 -15.04 -29.35 5.12
C GLU A 6 -15.73 -28.37 4.15
N GLY A 7 -15.27 -28.29 2.89
CA GLY A 7 -15.94 -27.56 1.80
C GLY A 7 -17.06 -28.35 1.08
N VAL A 8 -17.40 -29.55 1.55
CA VAL A 8 -18.39 -30.45 0.90
C VAL A 8 -19.71 -30.56 1.69
N ALA A 9 -19.86 -29.84 2.83
CA ALA A 9 -21.03 -29.96 3.69
C ALA A 9 -22.17 -28.95 3.42
N LEU A 10 -22.19 -28.26 2.28
CA LEU A 10 -23.28 -27.34 1.89
C LEU A 10 -23.87 -27.61 0.50
N ILE A 11 -23.72 -28.85 0.00
CA ILE A 11 -24.46 -29.35 -1.18
C ILE A 11 -25.11 -30.70 -0.80
N SER A 12 -26.02 -30.66 0.15
CA SER A 12 -27.08 -31.67 0.24
C SER A 12 -28.39 -30.90 0.43
N TYR A 13 -29.38 -31.16 -0.42
CA TYR A 13 -30.66 -30.45 -0.60
C TYR A 13 -30.70 -29.34 -1.68
N ALA A 14 -30.47 -29.71 -2.93
CA ALA A 14 -31.33 -29.36 -4.07
C ALA A 14 -30.95 -30.30 -5.22
N GLY A 15 -31.96 -30.83 -5.92
CA GLY A 15 -31.79 -31.88 -6.91
C GLY A 15 -31.30 -31.35 -8.26
N THR A 16 -30.76 -32.30 -9.04
CA THR A 16 -30.56 -32.28 -10.50
C THR A 16 -29.71 -31.14 -11.07
N LEU A 17 -28.43 -31.45 -11.24
CA LEU A 17 -27.45 -30.76 -12.10
C LEU A 17 -27.76 -31.06 -13.58
N GLU A 18 -28.46 -30.15 -14.26
CA GLU A 18 -28.38 -30.05 -15.73
C GLU A 18 -28.47 -28.61 -16.28
N GLU A 19 -28.56 -27.58 -15.44
CA GLU A 19 -28.50 -26.18 -15.87
C GLU A 19 -27.62 -25.37 -14.92
N LEU A 20 -26.35 -25.15 -15.28
CA LEU A 20 -25.52 -24.05 -14.77
C LEU A 20 -24.19 -24.00 -15.56
N HIS A 21 -24.28 -23.53 -16.81
CA HIS A 21 -23.13 -22.92 -17.48
C HIS A 21 -22.93 -21.51 -16.90
N LEU A 22 -22.06 -21.37 -15.90
CA LEU A 22 -21.47 -20.08 -15.53
C LEU A 22 -19.97 -20.17 -15.77
N SER A 23 -19.46 -19.26 -16.59
CA SER A 23 -18.05 -19.13 -16.91
C SER A 23 -17.27 -18.59 -15.70
N PHE A 24 -15.96 -18.80 -15.67
CA PHE A 24 -15.07 -18.26 -14.63
C PHE A 24 -15.16 -16.72 -14.55
N ASP A 25 -15.54 -16.07 -15.65
CA ASP A 25 -15.79 -14.63 -15.71
C ASP A 25 -17.08 -14.22 -14.96
N ASP A 26 -18.10 -15.08 -14.94
CA ASP A 26 -19.35 -14.81 -14.23
C ASP A 26 -19.17 -14.95 -12.71
N ALA A 27 -18.30 -15.85 -12.26
CA ALA A 27 -17.93 -15.96 -10.84
C ALA A 27 -17.12 -14.75 -10.36
N ASN A 28 -16.21 -14.22 -11.19
CA ASN A 28 -15.49 -12.98 -10.90
C ASN A 28 -16.41 -11.75 -10.97
N ALA A 29 -17.38 -11.73 -11.88
CA ALA A 29 -18.38 -10.68 -11.95
C ALA A 29 -19.32 -10.69 -10.74
N ALA A 30 -19.71 -11.88 -10.27
CA ALA A 30 -20.52 -12.06 -9.05
C ALA A 30 -19.73 -11.67 -7.79
N PHE A 31 -18.43 -12.01 -7.71
CA PHE A 31 -17.55 -11.57 -6.63
C PHE A 31 -17.32 -10.04 -6.62
N ALA A 32 -17.13 -9.44 -7.81
CA ALA A 32 -17.04 -7.99 -7.96
C ALA A 32 -18.37 -7.27 -7.66
N ALA A 33 -19.51 -7.91 -7.96
CA ALA A 33 -20.84 -7.41 -7.63
C ALA A 33 -21.14 -7.52 -6.13
N ALA A 34 -20.71 -8.60 -5.47
CA ALA A 34 -20.80 -8.78 -4.02
C ALA A 34 -19.92 -7.77 -3.27
N MET A 35 -18.68 -7.53 -3.73
CA MET A 35 -17.84 -6.44 -3.21
C MET A 35 -18.50 -5.07 -3.43
N LYS A 36 -19.10 -4.80 -4.60
CA LYS A 36 -19.86 -3.55 -4.83
C LYS A 36 -21.10 -3.40 -3.95
N GLN A 37 -21.75 -4.49 -3.54
CA GLN A 37 -22.89 -4.45 -2.63
C GLN A 37 -22.46 -4.24 -1.16
N GLU A 38 -21.34 -4.81 -0.71
CA GLU A 38 -20.82 -4.57 0.64
C GLU A 38 -20.14 -3.20 0.81
N ILE A 39 -19.61 -2.61 -0.26
CA ILE A 39 -19.05 -1.24 -0.26
C ILE A 39 -20.14 -0.15 -0.14
N LYS A 40 -21.43 -0.49 -0.29
CA LYS A 40 -22.54 0.48 -0.08
C LYS A 40 -22.70 0.93 1.38
N GLY A 41 -21.95 0.37 2.32
CA GLY A 41 -22.03 0.69 3.74
C GLY A 41 -21.21 1.88 4.24
N PHE A 42 -20.18 2.39 3.54
CA PHE A 42 -19.35 3.53 3.97
C PHE A 42 -18.46 4.09 2.84
N PRO A 43 -18.24 5.42 2.77
CA PRO A 43 -19.21 6.50 2.70
C PRO A 43 -19.56 6.86 1.24
N TYR A 44 -20.68 7.57 1.10
CA TYR A 44 -21.07 8.40 -0.04
C TYR A 44 -19.92 8.80 -0.99
N ASP A 45 -20.12 8.59 -2.29
CA ASP A 45 -19.31 9.19 -3.35
C ASP A 45 -19.44 10.72 -3.30
N ASN A 46 -18.61 11.33 -2.44
CA ASN A 46 -18.55 12.77 -2.18
C ASN A 46 -17.93 13.56 -3.35
N SER A 47 -17.48 12.90 -4.42
CA SER A 47 -16.87 13.55 -5.58
C SER A 47 -17.80 14.57 -6.26
N LYS A 48 -19.12 14.33 -6.25
CA LYS A 48 -20.13 15.27 -6.76
C LYS A 48 -20.39 16.45 -5.82
N ALA A 49 -20.20 16.29 -4.51
CA ALA A 49 -20.38 17.35 -3.52
C ALA A 49 -19.15 18.28 -3.43
N LEU A 50 -17.94 17.74 -3.58
CA LEU A 50 -16.69 18.52 -3.58
C LEU A 50 -16.46 19.33 -4.86
N ASN A 51 -17.27 19.18 -5.90
CA ASN A 51 -17.21 20.02 -7.12
C ASN A 51 -18.14 21.23 -7.07
N ASN A 52 -18.86 21.46 -5.96
CA ASN A 52 -19.70 22.64 -5.78
C ASN A 52 -18.84 23.83 -5.26
N PRO A 53 -18.76 24.96 -5.98
CA PRO A 53 -17.96 26.11 -5.59
C PRO A 53 -18.30 26.66 -4.19
N ALA A 54 -19.58 26.61 -3.79
CA ALA A 54 -20.01 27.08 -2.47
C ALA A 54 -19.50 26.17 -1.33
N ILE A 55 -19.40 24.87 -1.58
CA ILE A 55 -18.88 23.89 -0.61
C ILE A 55 -17.36 24.03 -0.51
N LEU A 56 -16.66 24.22 -1.63
CA LEU A 56 -15.23 24.47 -1.66
C LEU A 56 -14.86 25.76 -0.90
N HIS A 57 -15.62 26.84 -1.09
CA HIS A 57 -15.40 28.07 -0.35
C HIS A 57 -15.59 27.88 1.17
N SER A 58 -16.63 27.17 1.60
CA SER A 58 -16.85 26.83 3.01
C SER A 58 -15.72 25.97 3.61
N ILE A 59 -15.13 25.08 2.80
CA ILE A 59 -13.97 24.28 3.19
C ILE A 59 -12.72 25.15 3.35
N GLU A 60 -12.45 26.06 2.42
CA GLU A 60 -11.34 27.02 2.50
C GLU A 60 -11.42 27.84 3.80
N GLU A 61 -12.61 28.33 4.12
CA GLU A 61 -12.88 29.04 5.37
C GLU A 61 -12.64 28.14 6.60
N SER A 62 -13.10 26.89 6.56
CA SER A 62 -12.90 25.95 7.67
C SER A 62 -11.42 25.64 7.91
N ILE A 63 -10.62 25.51 6.84
CA ILE A 63 -9.17 25.31 6.95
C ILE A 63 -8.52 26.56 7.53
N PHE A 64 -8.91 27.76 7.09
CA PHE A 64 -8.41 29.00 7.67
C PHE A 64 -8.71 29.07 9.18
N GLU A 65 -9.96 28.79 9.56
CA GLU A 65 -10.41 28.80 10.96
C GLU A 65 -9.67 27.77 11.84
N LEU A 66 -9.28 26.63 11.26
CA LEU A 66 -8.50 25.60 11.97
C LEU A 66 -7.07 26.04 12.27
N TYR A 67 -6.45 26.81 11.37
CA TYR A 67 -5.04 27.20 11.46
C TYR A 67 -4.81 28.65 11.90
N LYS A 68 -5.88 29.45 12.07
CA LYS A 68 -5.74 30.84 12.54
C LYS A 68 -5.20 30.88 13.97
N ASN A 69 -4.34 31.85 14.22
CA ASN A 69 -3.86 32.19 15.55
C ASN A 69 -4.82 33.16 16.26
N SER A 70 -4.46 33.59 17.48
CA SER A 70 -5.19 34.62 18.24
C SER A 70 -5.38 35.94 17.50
N ASP A 71 -4.47 36.25 16.58
CA ASP A 71 -4.41 37.51 15.84
C ASP A 71 -5.20 37.44 14.53
N GLY A 72 -5.88 36.32 14.25
CA GLY A 72 -6.65 36.12 13.02
C GLY A 72 -5.80 35.90 11.77
N LEU A 73 -4.56 35.42 11.92
CA LEU A 73 -3.62 35.10 10.85
C LEU A 73 -3.23 33.62 10.86
N VAL A 74 -2.89 33.08 9.69
CA VAL A 74 -2.42 31.68 9.55
C VAL A 74 -0.90 31.64 9.41
N SER A 75 -0.26 30.82 10.24
CA SER A 75 1.16 30.49 10.11
C SER A 75 1.38 29.47 8.99
N VAL A 76 2.00 29.92 7.90
CA VAL A 76 2.33 29.06 6.75
C VAL A 76 3.26 27.90 7.13
N PRO A 77 4.32 28.08 7.96
CA PRO A 77 5.13 26.96 8.44
C PRO A 77 4.32 25.88 9.17
N LYS A 78 3.36 26.27 10.03
CA LYS A 78 2.49 25.32 10.75
C LYS A 78 1.57 24.57 9.79
N PHE A 79 0.99 25.26 8.82
CA PHE A 79 0.16 24.64 7.78
C PHE A 79 0.95 23.67 6.89
N LEU A 80 2.12 24.07 6.38
CA LEU A 80 2.99 23.19 5.59
C LEU A 80 3.52 22.01 6.40
N ALA A 81 3.75 22.18 7.71
CA ALA A 81 4.10 21.08 8.60
C ALA A 81 2.98 20.04 8.65
N ALA A 82 1.71 20.44 8.73
CA ALA A 82 0.59 19.51 8.71
C ALA A 82 0.51 18.70 7.41
N LEU A 83 0.71 19.33 6.25
CA LEU A 83 0.79 18.62 4.96
C LEU A 83 1.96 17.62 4.92
N ARG A 84 3.10 17.99 5.52
CA ARG A 84 4.27 17.11 5.66
C ARG A 84 4.00 15.93 6.60
N HIS A 85 3.27 16.15 7.71
CA HIS A 85 2.85 15.08 8.62
C HIS A 85 1.89 14.09 7.94
N ALA A 86 1.04 14.56 7.02
CA ALA A 86 0.24 13.70 6.16
C ALA A 86 1.06 12.94 5.09
N GLY A 87 2.34 13.28 4.91
CA GLY A 87 3.29 12.59 4.04
C GLY A 87 3.54 13.25 2.68
N LEU A 88 2.94 14.41 2.41
CA LEU A 88 3.20 15.17 1.18
C LEU A 88 4.55 15.90 1.26
N GLN A 89 5.27 15.91 0.14
CA GLN A 89 6.55 16.62 0.03
C GLN A 89 6.36 18.01 -0.58
N LYS A 90 7.28 18.93 -0.26
CA LYS A 90 7.31 20.28 -0.86
C LYS A 90 7.57 20.24 -2.38
N SER A 91 8.17 19.17 -2.87
CA SER A 91 8.45 18.95 -4.29
C SER A 91 7.28 18.30 -5.04
N ASP A 92 6.14 18.04 -4.38
CA ASP A 92 4.97 17.44 -5.04
C ASP A 92 4.43 18.36 -6.14
N PRO A 93 4.45 17.95 -7.42
CA PRO A 93 3.98 18.76 -8.53
C PRO A 93 2.52 19.22 -8.39
N ARG A 94 1.68 18.46 -7.68
CA ARG A 94 0.26 18.79 -7.46
C ARG A 94 0.06 19.94 -6.46
N LEU A 95 1.09 20.33 -5.71
CA LEU A 95 1.07 21.47 -4.78
C LEU A 95 1.81 22.69 -5.34
N GLN A 96 2.34 22.61 -6.56
CA GLN A 96 3.21 23.65 -7.11
C GLN A 96 2.51 25.00 -7.23
N ARG A 97 1.21 25.01 -7.53
CA ARG A 97 0.42 26.25 -7.70
C ARG A 97 0.28 26.99 -6.38
N MET A 98 -0.13 26.29 -5.33
CA MET A 98 -0.17 26.82 -3.97
C MET A 98 1.20 27.31 -3.51
N LEU A 99 2.26 26.50 -3.70
CA LEU A 99 3.62 26.89 -3.28
C LEU A 99 4.13 28.13 -4.01
N THR A 100 3.79 28.28 -5.28
CA THR A 100 4.14 29.46 -6.09
C THR A 100 3.42 30.70 -5.56
N LYS A 101 2.11 30.61 -5.29
CA LYS A 101 1.34 31.72 -4.68
C LYS A 101 1.84 32.10 -3.30
N LEU A 102 2.18 31.12 -2.46
CA LEU A 102 2.79 31.36 -1.15
C LEU A 102 4.16 32.06 -1.27
N HIS A 103 4.96 31.72 -2.28
CA HIS A 103 6.23 32.38 -2.54
C HIS A 103 6.05 33.84 -2.99
N VAL A 104 5.09 34.11 -3.87
CA VAL A 104 4.73 35.48 -4.30
C VAL A 104 4.26 36.30 -3.10
N ALA A 105 3.34 35.77 -2.29
CA ALA A 105 2.85 36.44 -1.08
C ALA A 105 3.98 36.71 -0.07
N HIS A 106 4.95 35.80 0.05
CA HIS A 106 6.14 36.02 0.88
C HIS A 106 6.97 37.19 0.38
N GLN A 107 7.23 37.27 -0.94
CA GLN A 107 8.01 38.36 -1.53
C GLN A 107 7.33 39.72 -1.39
N GLU A 108 6.00 39.78 -1.50
CA GLU A 108 5.24 41.02 -1.35
C GLU A 108 5.25 41.55 0.10
N LEU A 109 5.24 40.66 1.09
CA LEU A 109 5.23 41.03 2.51
C LEU A 109 6.62 41.35 3.10
N VAL A 110 7.69 40.81 2.50
CA VAL A 110 9.09 40.98 2.99
C VAL A 110 9.75 42.28 2.47
N GLN A 111 9.04 43.12 1.71
CA GLN A 111 9.57 44.42 1.26
C GLN A 111 9.74 45.46 2.40
N GLU A 112 9.32 45.17 3.63
CA GLU A 112 9.56 46.01 4.80
C GLU A 112 10.65 45.42 5.71
N ASP A 113 11.76 46.16 5.88
CA ASP A 113 12.98 45.86 6.65
C ASP A 113 12.76 45.25 8.05
N THR A 114 12.47 43.95 8.14
CA THR A 114 12.57 43.19 9.41
C THR A 114 13.14 41.79 9.21
N ILE A 115 14.09 41.45 10.08
CA ILE A 115 15.04 40.32 10.00
C ILE A 115 14.41 38.95 10.34
N GLU A 116 13.07 38.84 10.47
CA GLU A 116 12.41 37.58 10.84
C GLU A 116 11.71 36.90 9.65
N SER A 117 12.51 36.44 8.68
CA SER A 117 12.07 35.79 7.43
C SER A 117 11.55 34.35 7.58
N HIS A 118 11.08 33.95 8.76
CA HIS A 118 10.73 32.55 9.06
C HIS A 118 9.26 32.30 9.40
N ASN A 119 8.49 33.35 9.70
CA ASN A 119 7.10 33.24 10.13
C ASN A 119 6.16 34.00 9.18
N LEU A 120 6.01 33.49 7.95
CA LEU A 120 4.99 34.02 7.04
C LEU A 120 3.60 33.82 7.65
N LEU A 121 2.96 34.93 7.98
CA LEU A 121 1.59 35.02 8.48
C LEU A 121 0.71 35.57 7.37
N LEU A 122 -0.37 34.87 7.06
CA LEU A 122 -1.31 35.28 6.00
C LEU A 122 -2.69 35.58 6.56
N ASP A 123 -3.30 36.64 6.04
CA ASP A 123 -4.70 36.97 6.29
C ASP A 123 -5.63 36.01 5.53
N LYS A 124 -6.93 36.06 5.86
CA LYS A 124 -7.94 35.16 5.29
C LYS A 124 -7.93 35.18 3.76
N LYS A 125 -7.95 36.37 3.16
CA LYS A 125 -8.09 36.53 1.71
C LYS A 125 -6.87 35.99 0.97
N THR A 126 -5.66 36.28 1.45
CA THR A 126 -4.43 35.81 0.80
C THR A 126 -4.26 34.31 0.97
N PHE A 127 -4.54 33.78 2.17
CA PHE A 127 -4.43 32.34 2.43
C PHE A 127 -5.40 31.52 1.57
N THR A 128 -6.68 31.88 1.51
CA THR A 128 -7.67 31.14 0.70
C THR A 128 -7.34 31.20 -0.79
N SER A 129 -6.88 32.34 -1.29
CA SER A 129 -6.39 32.49 -2.68
C SER A 129 -5.22 31.56 -2.99
N CYS A 130 -4.33 31.30 -2.02
CA CYS A 130 -3.19 30.40 -2.19
C CYS A 130 -3.62 28.94 -2.31
N ILE A 131 -4.57 28.48 -1.49
CA ILE A 131 -4.93 27.04 -1.40
C ILE A 131 -6.02 26.60 -2.38
N SER A 132 -6.79 27.53 -2.96
CA SER A 132 -8.02 27.25 -3.71
C SER A 132 -7.85 26.28 -4.89
N GLU A 133 -6.74 26.36 -5.63
CA GLU A 133 -6.52 25.52 -6.81
C GLU A 133 -6.12 24.07 -6.46
N ASP A 134 -5.48 23.87 -5.31
CA ASP A 134 -4.94 22.58 -4.87
C ASP A 134 -5.78 22.00 -3.69
N ILE A 135 -6.95 22.59 -3.43
CA ILE A 135 -7.79 22.37 -2.24
C ILE A 135 -8.21 20.91 -2.05
N LEU A 136 -8.47 20.19 -3.15
CA LEU A 136 -8.92 18.79 -3.11
C LEU A 136 -7.82 17.84 -2.57
N LEU A 137 -6.56 18.11 -2.88
CA LEU A 137 -5.46 17.33 -2.33
C LEU A 137 -5.20 17.70 -0.87
N ILE A 138 -5.23 19.01 -0.57
CA ILE A 138 -5.02 19.56 0.77
C ILE A 138 -6.07 19.00 1.74
N ILE A 139 -7.35 19.01 1.38
CA ILE A 139 -8.42 18.54 2.27
C ILE A 139 -8.30 17.04 2.56
N ARG A 140 -7.96 16.22 1.56
CA ARG A 140 -7.74 14.78 1.73
C ARG A 140 -6.58 14.51 2.68
N ALA A 141 -5.50 15.28 2.56
CA ALA A 141 -4.36 15.21 3.46
C ALA A 141 -4.76 15.57 4.90
N LEU A 142 -5.43 16.71 5.10
CA LEU A 142 -5.82 17.19 6.43
C LEU A 142 -6.89 16.34 7.12
N ARG A 143 -7.74 15.64 6.37
CA ARG A 143 -8.76 14.73 6.90
C ARG A 143 -8.26 13.30 7.14
N ASN A 144 -6.98 13.03 6.91
CA ASN A 144 -6.38 11.70 6.95
C ASN A 144 -7.17 10.71 6.07
N GLU A 145 -7.53 11.13 4.86
CA GLU A 145 -8.26 10.35 3.85
C GLU A 145 -7.32 9.72 2.81
N PHE A 146 -6.01 9.81 3.02
CA PHE A 146 -5.04 9.03 2.26
C PHE A 146 -5.06 7.56 2.65
N VAL A 147 -4.57 6.73 1.74
CA VAL A 147 -4.53 5.28 1.86
C VAL A 147 -3.83 4.81 3.13
N ILE A 148 -2.84 5.55 3.63
CA ILE A 148 -2.25 5.37 4.96
C ILE A 148 -2.58 6.60 5.83
N PRO A 149 -3.62 6.54 6.68
CA PRO A 149 -4.03 7.69 7.50
C PRO A 149 -2.99 8.11 8.54
N ASN A 150 -2.41 7.15 9.27
CA ASN A 150 -1.35 7.42 10.25
C ASN A 150 0.03 7.26 9.61
N TRP A 151 0.40 8.24 8.79
CA TRP A 151 1.65 8.19 8.02
C TRP A 151 2.90 8.11 8.89
N GLU A 152 2.98 8.89 9.97
CA GLU A 152 4.15 8.91 10.85
C GLU A 152 4.32 7.61 11.63
N GLY A 153 3.22 7.04 12.15
CA GLY A 153 3.25 5.75 12.83
C GLY A 153 3.70 4.64 11.89
N PHE A 154 3.18 4.63 10.65
CA PHE A 154 3.63 3.70 9.61
C PHE A 154 5.12 3.87 9.30
N CYS A 155 5.59 5.09 9.06
CA CYS A 155 7.00 5.37 8.76
C CYS A 155 7.92 4.96 9.90
N SER A 156 7.50 5.14 11.16
CA SER A 156 8.28 4.73 12.33
C SER A 156 8.48 3.22 12.37
N ARG A 157 7.44 2.44 12.08
CA ARG A 157 7.55 0.96 11.97
C ARG A 157 8.44 0.53 10.82
N ILE A 158 8.33 1.16 9.66
CA ILE A 158 9.22 0.87 8.52
C ILE A 158 10.67 1.22 8.86
N GLU A 159 10.89 2.31 9.60
CA GLU A 159 12.22 2.72 10.06
C GLU A 159 12.83 1.73 11.06
N GLU A 160 12.03 1.16 11.97
CA GLU A 160 12.45 0.06 12.85
C GLU A 160 12.97 -1.14 12.03
N ILE A 161 12.20 -1.58 11.03
CA ILE A 161 12.61 -2.69 10.14
C ILE A 161 13.89 -2.30 9.39
N PHE A 162 13.94 -1.10 8.79
CA PHE A 162 15.10 -0.63 8.04
C PHE A 162 16.39 -0.63 8.87
N ARG A 163 16.31 -0.10 10.11
CA ARG A 163 17.44 -0.04 11.04
C ARG A 163 17.87 -1.41 11.54
N SER A 164 16.93 -2.35 11.74
CA SER A 164 17.25 -3.72 12.15
C SER A 164 18.12 -4.48 11.14
N LEU A 165 18.11 -4.05 9.87
CA LEU A 165 18.85 -4.66 8.78
C LEU A 165 20.16 -3.93 8.43
N SER A 166 20.48 -2.80 9.10
CA SER A 166 21.66 -1.99 8.77
C SER A 166 22.97 -2.77 8.89
N ASP A 167 23.10 -3.60 9.92
CA ASP A 167 24.33 -4.35 10.23
C ASP A 167 24.47 -5.66 9.43
N CYS A 168 23.51 -5.99 8.56
CA CYS A 168 23.54 -7.21 7.76
C CYS A 168 24.57 -7.09 6.61
N THR A 169 25.71 -7.75 6.78
CA THR A 169 26.81 -7.81 5.78
C THR A 169 26.82 -9.08 4.92
N LEU A 170 25.75 -9.88 4.97
CA LEU A 170 25.62 -11.10 4.18
C LEU A 170 25.55 -10.82 2.66
N GLY A 171 26.00 -11.78 1.86
CA GLY A 171 26.00 -11.71 0.39
C GLY A 171 27.26 -11.08 -0.20
N ASN A 172 27.33 -11.02 -1.52
CA ASN A 172 28.47 -10.48 -2.27
C ASN A 172 28.00 -9.49 -3.34
N VAL A 173 28.80 -8.47 -3.61
CA VAL A 173 28.55 -7.54 -4.72
C VAL A 173 28.76 -8.25 -6.05
N ALA A 174 28.02 -7.85 -7.08
CA ALA A 174 28.25 -8.33 -8.44
C ALA A 174 29.59 -7.80 -8.98
N THR A 175 30.47 -8.70 -9.42
CA THR A 175 31.84 -8.34 -9.85
C THR A 175 32.14 -8.66 -11.32
N TYR A 176 31.15 -9.11 -12.10
CA TYR A 176 31.37 -9.50 -13.50
C TYR A 176 31.67 -8.31 -14.43
N ILE A 177 31.34 -7.08 -14.00
CA ILE A 177 31.76 -5.84 -14.63
C ILE A 177 32.38 -4.87 -13.60
N PRO A 178 33.41 -4.08 -13.98
CA PRO A 178 34.15 -3.23 -13.05
C PRO A 178 33.29 -2.19 -12.32
N GLN A 179 32.25 -1.68 -12.97
CA GLN A 179 31.40 -0.62 -12.43
C GLN A 179 30.54 -1.15 -11.27
N LEU A 180 30.01 -2.37 -11.38
CA LEU A 180 29.31 -3.02 -10.27
C LEU A 180 30.28 -3.42 -9.15
N ALA A 181 31.49 -3.87 -9.50
CA ALA A 181 32.52 -4.26 -8.54
C ALA A 181 33.02 -3.09 -7.65
N ARG A 182 32.93 -1.85 -8.14
CA ARG A 182 33.37 -0.63 -7.44
C ARG A 182 32.30 -0.03 -6.51
N VAL A 183 31.08 -0.53 -6.55
CA VAL A 183 30.01 -0.02 -5.69
C VAL A 183 30.32 -0.35 -4.24
N ASP A 184 30.14 0.64 -3.35
CA ASP A 184 30.30 0.41 -1.92
C ASP A 184 29.29 -0.66 -1.44
N PRO A 185 29.78 -1.82 -0.94
CA PRO A 185 28.93 -2.93 -0.53
C PRO A 185 27.99 -2.60 0.65
N ASP A 186 28.28 -1.54 1.39
CA ASP A 186 27.57 -1.20 2.62
C ASP A 186 26.43 -0.21 2.38
N ASN A 187 26.33 0.37 1.18
CA ASN A 187 25.21 1.20 0.73
C ASN A 187 23.85 0.57 1.09
N TRP A 188 23.01 1.34 1.78
CA TRP A 188 21.69 0.94 2.22
C TRP A 188 20.69 2.07 2.05
N GLY A 189 19.96 2.04 0.93
CA GLY A 189 18.95 3.04 0.60
C GLY A 189 17.56 2.44 0.47
N MET A 190 16.55 3.17 0.91
CA MET A 190 15.15 2.79 0.70
C MET A 190 14.26 4.02 0.53
N ALA A 191 13.22 3.90 -0.29
CA ALA A 191 12.15 4.88 -0.35
C ALA A 191 10.80 4.21 -0.56
N VAL A 192 9.75 4.88 -0.09
CA VAL A 192 8.35 4.49 -0.25
C VAL A 192 7.55 5.63 -0.86
N CYS A 193 6.62 5.29 -1.74
CA CYS A 193 5.63 6.20 -2.30
C CYS A 193 4.25 5.52 -2.28
N THR A 194 3.24 6.15 -1.67
CA THR A 194 1.87 5.62 -1.71
C THR A 194 1.14 6.02 -2.98
N VAL A 195 0.01 5.38 -3.28
CA VAL A 195 -0.84 5.73 -4.43
C VAL A 195 -1.43 7.15 -4.32
N ASP A 196 -1.47 7.73 -3.12
CA ASP A 196 -1.88 9.13 -2.89
C ASP A 196 -0.71 10.13 -2.97
N GLY A 197 0.52 9.65 -3.12
CA GLY A 197 1.73 10.46 -3.17
C GLY A 197 2.37 10.78 -1.81
N GLN A 198 2.03 10.03 -0.75
CA GLN A 198 2.74 10.12 0.52
C GLN A 198 4.13 9.50 0.35
N ARG A 199 5.19 10.17 0.81
CA ARG A 199 6.57 9.76 0.53
C ARG A 199 7.51 9.89 1.71
N ARG A 200 8.39 8.91 1.87
CA ARG A 200 9.48 8.88 2.87
C ARG A 200 10.67 8.11 2.31
N SER A 201 11.87 8.44 2.76
CA SER A 201 13.10 7.78 2.35
C SER A 201 14.05 7.63 3.52
N TRP A 202 14.92 6.62 3.46
CA TRP A 202 15.88 6.26 4.50
C TRP A 202 17.24 5.91 3.88
N GLY A 203 18.30 6.18 4.64
CA GLY A 203 19.69 5.91 4.26
C GLY A 203 20.08 6.50 2.91
N ASP A 204 20.83 5.73 2.13
CA ASP A 204 21.46 6.10 0.84
C ASP A 204 20.46 6.16 -0.32
N SER A 205 19.24 6.64 -0.05
CA SER A 205 18.12 6.68 -1.00
C SER A 205 18.34 7.55 -2.24
N GLN A 206 19.30 8.48 -2.20
CA GLN A 206 19.67 9.36 -3.31
C GLN A 206 20.83 8.84 -4.16
N VAL A 207 21.48 7.74 -3.74
CA VAL A 207 22.52 7.12 -4.55
C VAL A 207 21.90 6.66 -5.86
N ARG A 208 22.60 6.96 -6.95
CA ARG A 208 22.20 6.59 -8.30
C ARG A 208 22.68 5.19 -8.60
N TRP A 209 21.81 4.40 -9.20
CA TRP A 209 22.10 3.02 -9.56
C TRP A 209 21.33 2.63 -10.81
N CYS A 210 21.88 1.70 -11.58
CA CYS A 210 21.23 1.16 -12.78
C CYS A 210 20.02 0.30 -12.40
N LEU A 211 18.89 0.48 -13.09
CA LEU A 211 17.67 -0.30 -12.94
C LEU A 211 17.92 -1.79 -13.20
N GLN A 212 18.81 -2.13 -14.12
CA GLN A 212 19.13 -3.51 -14.45
C GLN A 212 17.84 -4.28 -14.78
N SER A 213 17.70 -5.52 -14.30
CA SER A 213 16.51 -6.34 -14.55
C SER A 213 15.19 -5.78 -14.02
N ILE A 214 15.18 -4.70 -13.23
CA ILE A 214 13.95 -3.99 -12.86
C ILE A 214 13.32 -3.33 -14.09
N SER A 215 14.12 -2.87 -15.06
CA SER A 215 13.63 -2.23 -16.28
C SER A 215 12.71 -3.12 -17.11
N LYS A 216 12.88 -4.45 -17.02
CA LYS A 216 12.06 -5.45 -17.71
C LYS A 216 10.57 -5.33 -17.37
N ALA A 217 10.26 -5.09 -16.09
CA ALA A 217 8.90 -4.90 -15.61
C ALA A 217 8.19 -3.73 -16.29
N PHE A 218 8.87 -2.58 -16.27
CA PHE A 218 8.35 -1.34 -16.85
C PHE A 218 8.30 -1.41 -18.37
N SER A 219 9.33 -1.95 -19.01
CA SER A 219 9.39 -2.14 -20.47
C SER A 219 8.23 -3.01 -20.97
N TYR A 220 7.94 -4.10 -20.26
CA TYR A 220 6.83 -4.98 -20.60
C TYR A 220 5.49 -4.24 -20.52
N GLY A 221 5.22 -3.52 -19.42
CA GLY A 221 4.00 -2.73 -19.27
C GLY A 221 3.82 -1.66 -20.35
N ILE A 222 4.89 -0.94 -20.70
CA ILE A 222 4.88 0.06 -21.77
C ILE A 222 4.57 -0.58 -23.13
N VAL A 223 5.19 -1.72 -23.44
CA VAL A 223 4.98 -2.40 -24.72
C VAL A 223 3.57 -2.99 -24.83
N LEU A 224 3.01 -3.54 -23.73
CA LEU A 224 1.63 -4.00 -23.70
C LEU A 224 0.64 -2.89 -24.09
N ASP A 225 0.83 -1.68 -23.58
CA ASP A 225 -0.06 -0.55 -23.90
C ASP A 225 0.06 -0.06 -25.34
N ASN A 226 1.28 -0.01 -25.86
CA ASN A 226 1.53 0.56 -27.18
C ASN A 226 1.27 -0.44 -28.32
N VAL A 227 1.50 -1.73 -28.08
CA VAL A 227 1.46 -2.78 -29.10
C VAL A 227 0.22 -3.68 -28.95
N GLY A 228 -0.30 -3.84 -27.73
CA GLY A 228 -1.41 -4.72 -27.41
C GLY A 228 -0.96 -6.11 -26.95
N ASP A 229 -1.67 -6.66 -25.98
CA ASP A 229 -1.42 -7.96 -25.34
C ASP A 229 -1.45 -9.12 -26.35
N GLU A 230 -2.42 -9.14 -27.27
CA GLU A 230 -2.51 -10.17 -28.31
C GLU A 230 -1.27 -10.26 -29.19
N VAL A 231 -0.66 -9.10 -29.52
CA VAL A 231 0.52 -9.04 -30.38
C VAL A 231 1.77 -9.39 -29.58
N VAL A 232 1.91 -8.85 -28.37
CA VAL A 232 3.04 -9.13 -27.49
C VAL A 232 3.13 -10.63 -27.20
N HIS A 233 2.02 -11.25 -26.85
CA HIS A 233 2.00 -12.65 -26.44
C HIS A 233 2.04 -13.66 -27.60
N LYS A 234 2.01 -13.20 -28.86
CA LYS A 234 2.46 -14.02 -30.00
C LYS A 234 3.96 -14.33 -29.93
N TYR A 235 4.77 -13.47 -29.30
CA TYR A 235 6.22 -13.60 -29.28
C TYR A 235 6.79 -14.00 -27.92
N VAL A 236 6.09 -13.73 -26.81
CA VAL A 236 6.54 -14.07 -25.45
C VAL A 236 5.41 -14.69 -24.63
N GLY A 237 5.72 -15.75 -23.87
CA GLY A 237 4.77 -16.38 -22.97
C GLY A 237 4.47 -15.53 -21.72
N GLN A 238 3.67 -16.11 -20.82
CA GLN A 238 3.28 -15.50 -19.54
C GLN A 238 3.62 -16.39 -18.34
N GLU A 239 4.10 -17.61 -18.58
CA GLU A 239 4.28 -18.61 -17.54
C GLU A 239 5.71 -18.60 -16.98
N PRO A 240 5.88 -18.94 -15.69
CA PRO A 240 7.21 -19.19 -15.15
C PRO A 240 7.84 -20.41 -15.83
N SER A 241 9.14 -20.37 -16.08
CA SER A 241 9.85 -21.50 -16.71
C SER A 241 9.99 -22.71 -15.78
N GLY A 242 9.84 -22.53 -14.46
CA GLY A 242 10.16 -23.56 -13.44
C GLY A 242 11.64 -23.94 -13.36
N ARG A 243 12.49 -23.25 -14.13
CA ARG A 243 13.94 -23.48 -14.24
C ARG A 243 14.70 -22.25 -13.76
N LEU A 244 16.00 -22.40 -13.53
CA LEU A 244 16.85 -21.26 -13.22
C LEU A 244 16.82 -20.26 -14.37
N PHE A 245 16.77 -18.96 -14.06
CA PHE A 245 16.76 -17.87 -15.05
C PHE A 245 18.00 -17.86 -15.97
N ASN A 246 19.01 -18.67 -15.63
CA ASN A 246 20.26 -18.80 -16.37
C ASN A 246 20.23 -19.83 -17.52
N GLU A 247 19.20 -20.68 -17.60
CA GLU A 247 19.11 -21.66 -18.68
C GLU A 247 18.62 -21.03 -19.98
N ILE A 248 19.26 -21.39 -21.09
CA ILE A 248 18.79 -21.06 -22.45
C ILE A 248 17.68 -22.05 -22.78
N CYS A 249 16.43 -21.63 -22.57
CA CYS A 249 15.26 -22.45 -22.84
C CYS A 249 14.11 -21.62 -23.42
N LEU A 250 13.37 -22.23 -24.33
CA LEU A 250 12.11 -21.72 -24.89
C LEU A 250 10.97 -22.63 -24.43
N ASP A 251 9.75 -22.10 -24.48
CA ASP A 251 8.53 -22.85 -24.22
C ASP A 251 8.24 -23.87 -25.35
N HIS A 252 7.18 -24.64 -25.19
CA HIS A 252 6.73 -25.65 -26.16
C HIS A 252 6.33 -25.06 -27.53
N ASN A 253 6.14 -23.74 -27.62
CA ASN A 253 5.81 -23.02 -28.85
C ASN A 253 7.01 -22.26 -29.43
N ASN A 254 8.23 -22.54 -28.96
CA ASN A 254 9.45 -21.82 -29.34
C ASN A 254 9.39 -20.31 -29.04
N ARG A 255 8.79 -19.91 -27.91
CA ARG A 255 8.76 -18.54 -27.39
C ARG A 255 9.50 -18.48 -26.05
N PRO A 256 10.08 -17.34 -25.67
CA PRO A 256 10.55 -17.17 -24.30
C PRO A 256 9.40 -17.32 -23.30
N HIS A 257 9.66 -17.93 -22.16
CA HIS A 257 8.64 -18.27 -21.16
C HIS A 257 7.85 -17.06 -20.64
N ASN A 258 8.53 -15.95 -20.33
CA ASN A 258 7.91 -14.72 -19.84
C ASN A 258 8.81 -13.50 -20.06
N PRO A 259 8.27 -12.26 -19.95
CA PRO A 259 9.03 -11.02 -20.14
C PRO A 259 10.08 -10.73 -19.04
N MET A 260 10.02 -11.42 -17.90
CA MET A 260 10.86 -11.14 -16.73
C MET A 260 12.24 -11.81 -16.80
N ILE A 261 12.45 -12.72 -17.75
CA ILE A 261 13.75 -13.32 -18.08
C ILE A 261 14.43 -12.57 -19.24
N ASN A 262 15.75 -12.73 -19.41
CA ASN A 262 16.51 -12.02 -20.44
C ASN A 262 15.98 -12.30 -21.86
N ALA A 263 15.62 -13.54 -22.18
CA ALA A 263 15.07 -13.93 -23.48
C ALA A 263 13.80 -13.13 -23.81
N GLY A 264 12.84 -13.10 -22.88
CA GLY A 264 11.60 -12.36 -23.03
C GLY A 264 11.85 -10.85 -23.11
N ALA A 265 12.74 -10.31 -22.28
CA ALA A 265 13.07 -8.89 -22.31
C ALA A 265 13.72 -8.43 -23.64
N ILE A 266 14.53 -9.27 -24.28
CA ILE A 266 15.08 -9.01 -25.61
C ILE A 266 13.97 -9.01 -26.67
N ILE A 267 13.00 -9.92 -26.57
CA ILE A 267 11.80 -9.90 -27.43
C ILE A 267 10.97 -8.63 -27.18
N ILE A 268 10.74 -8.24 -25.93
CA ILE A 268 10.07 -6.98 -25.60
C ILE A 268 10.80 -5.80 -26.23
N ALA A 269 12.14 -5.75 -26.13
CA ALA A 269 12.92 -4.69 -26.76
C ALA A 269 12.73 -4.65 -28.29
N SER A 270 12.59 -5.80 -28.95
CA SER A 270 12.35 -5.89 -30.40
C SER A 270 11.00 -5.32 -30.84
N LEU A 271 10.01 -5.27 -29.93
CA LEU A 271 8.66 -4.76 -30.19
C LEU A 271 8.54 -3.25 -29.98
N ILE A 272 9.49 -2.63 -29.26
CA ILE A 272 9.48 -1.18 -28.99
C ILE A 272 9.71 -0.43 -30.29
N LYS A 273 8.67 0.25 -30.79
CA LYS A 273 8.73 1.19 -31.94
C LYS A 273 9.60 0.64 -33.08
N ASN A 274 9.35 -0.61 -33.46
CA ASN A 274 10.23 -1.40 -34.33
C ASN A 274 10.42 -0.84 -35.77
N ASN A 275 9.62 0.15 -36.16
CA ASN A 275 9.73 0.86 -37.43
C ASN A 275 10.63 2.11 -37.34
N GLU A 276 11.11 2.48 -36.15
CA GLU A 276 11.92 3.67 -35.90
C GLU A 276 13.39 3.30 -35.68
N ASN A 277 14.30 4.29 -35.76
CA ASN A 277 15.72 4.06 -35.50
C ASN A 277 15.99 3.88 -33.98
N LEU A 278 17.19 3.40 -33.64
CA LEU A 278 17.57 3.11 -32.26
C LEU A 278 17.44 4.33 -31.31
N ALA A 279 17.80 5.52 -31.77
CA ALA A 279 17.77 6.72 -30.94
C ALA A 279 16.34 7.12 -30.56
N ASP A 280 15.43 7.12 -31.54
CA ASP A 280 14.02 7.45 -31.33
C ASP A 280 13.34 6.42 -30.41
N ARG A 281 13.66 5.13 -30.59
CA ARG A 281 13.19 4.03 -29.72
C ARG A 281 13.64 4.23 -28.27
N PHE A 282 14.90 4.62 -28.08
CA PHE A 282 15.46 4.86 -26.75
C PHE A 282 14.86 6.11 -26.10
N GLU A 283 14.73 7.22 -26.84
CA GLU A 283 14.12 8.45 -26.36
C GLU A 283 12.67 8.23 -25.92
N PHE A 284 11.89 7.49 -26.72
CA PHE A 284 10.53 7.10 -26.36
C PHE A 284 10.48 6.40 -25.00
N MET A 285 11.35 5.40 -24.78
CA MET A 285 11.39 4.66 -23.52
C MET A 285 11.82 5.51 -22.33
N ILE A 286 12.82 6.38 -22.49
CA ILE A 286 13.25 7.30 -21.43
C ILE A 286 12.13 8.27 -21.05
N ASN A 287 11.38 8.79 -22.03
CA ASN A 287 10.23 9.65 -21.77
C ASN A 287 9.14 8.90 -21.00
N MET A 288 8.87 7.64 -21.34
CA MET A 288 7.93 6.81 -20.57
C MET A 288 8.42 6.54 -19.14
N TYR A 289 9.71 6.26 -18.93
CA TYR A 289 10.28 6.11 -17.59
C TYR A 289 10.19 7.39 -16.75
N LYS A 290 10.45 8.55 -17.35
CA LYS A 290 10.26 9.85 -16.68
C LYS A 290 8.81 10.04 -16.24
N LYS A 291 7.83 9.72 -17.09
CA LYS A 291 6.40 9.77 -16.74
C LYS A 291 6.07 8.85 -15.58
N LEU A 292 6.54 7.59 -15.62
CA LEU A 292 6.34 6.63 -14.52
C LEU A 292 6.92 7.13 -13.20
N ALA A 293 8.07 7.82 -13.25
CA ALA A 293 8.75 8.39 -12.11
C ALA A 293 8.22 9.77 -11.68
N GLY A 294 7.18 10.31 -12.32
CA GLY A 294 6.67 11.66 -12.05
C GLY A 294 7.70 12.76 -12.32
N TYR A 295 8.52 12.57 -13.36
CA TYR A 295 9.61 13.45 -13.79
C TYR A 295 10.74 13.62 -12.76
N GLU A 296 10.84 12.73 -11.78
CA GLU A 296 12.05 12.61 -10.96
C GLU A 296 13.25 12.08 -11.75
N PHE A 297 14.39 11.95 -11.07
CA PHE A 297 15.64 11.53 -11.69
C PHE A 297 15.51 10.18 -12.39
N ILE A 298 15.58 10.23 -13.72
CA ILE A 298 15.81 9.11 -14.62
C ILE A 298 17.00 9.51 -15.49
N GLY A 299 18.10 8.82 -15.29
CA GLY A 299 19.40 9.18 -15.84
C GLY A 299 19.87 8.23 -16.93
N PHE A 300 20.63 8.78 -17.86
CA PHE A 300 21.49 8.06 -18.79
C PHE A 300 22.67 8.98 -19.11
N SER A 301 23.76 8.91 -18.34
CA SER A 301 24.87 9.88 -18.43
C SER A 301 26.08 9.33 -19.20
N ASN A 302 26.72 10.18 -20.01
CA ASN A 302 27.69 9.75 -21.02
C ASN A 302 29.11 9.37 -20.54
N THR A 303 29.53 9.57 -19.30
CA THR A 303 30.97 9.42 -18.93
C THR A 303 31.32 8.20 -18.05
N THR A 304 30.39 7.72 -17.21
CA THR A 304 30.60 6.49 -16.40
C THR A 304 29.75 5.32 -16.93
N TYR A 305 28.70 5.60 -17.70
CA TYR A 305 27.63 4.65 -18.01
C TYR A 305 27.61 4.19 -19.46
N GLU A 306 28.19 4.97 -20.39
CA GLU A 306 28.63 4.39 -21.66
C GLU A 306 29.59 3.24 -21.35
N GLN A 307 30.48 3.37 -20.36
CA GLN A 307 31.31 2.27 -19.91
C GLN A 307 30.51 1.10 -19.31
N MET A 308 29.39 1.33 -18.62
CA MET A 308 28.53 0.25 -18.12
C MET A 308 27.82 -0.48 -19.27
N PHE A 309 27.18 0.27 -20.18
CA PHE A 309 26.57 -0.25 -21.40
C PHE A 309 27.60 -1.01 -22.26
N LEU A 310 28.78 -0.43 -22.47
CA LEU A 310 29.89 -1.03 -23.20
C LEU A 310 30.42 -2.27 -22.47
N SER A 311 30.60 -2.23 -21.15
CA SER A 311 31.07 -3.40 -20.37
C SER A 311 30.04 -4.51 -20.35
N GLU A 312 28.74 -4.19 -20.20
CA GLU A 312 27.65 -5.15 -20.35
C GLU A 312 27.66 -5.75 -21.73
N ARG A 313 27.74 -4.92 -22.78
CA ARG A 313 27.77 -5.38 -24.17
C ARG A 313 28.99 -6.25 -24.48
N GLU A 314 30.18 -5.87 -24.03
CA GLU A 314 31.44 -6.59 -24.23
C GLU A 314 31.46 -7.94 -23.50
N THR A 315 30.75 -8.05 -22.37
CA THR A 315 30.68 -9.29 -21.57
C THR A 315 29.39 -10.08 -21.79
N ALA A 316 28.52 -9.64 -22.72
CA ALA A 316 27.19 -10.21 -22.93
C ALA A 316 27.14 -11.41 -23.88
N ASP A 317 28.18 -12.24 -23.94
CA ASP A 317 28.25 -13.45 -24.79
C ASP A 317 26.97 -14.29 -24.73
N ARG A 318 26.43 -14.46 -23.53
CA ARG A 318 25.20 -15.22 -23.30
C ARG A 318 23.97 -14.57 -23.95
N ASN A 319 23.83 -13.24 -23.87
CA ASN A 319 22.69 -12.55 -24.46
C ASN A 319 22.78 -12.56 -26.00
N PHE A 320 23.99 -12.46 -26.56
CA PHE A 320 24.22 -12.66 -28.00
C PHE A 320 23.86 -14.08 -28.43
N ALA A 321 24.36 -15.11 -27.73
CA ALA A 321 24.03 -16.51 -28.02
C ALA A 321 22.52 -16.76 -27.97
N LEU A 322 21.85 -16.23 -26.94
CA LEU A 322 20.40 -16.31 -26.78
C LEU A 322 19.63 -15.61 -27.91
N ALA A 323 20.08 -14.44 -28.33
CA ALA A 323 19.48 -13.69 -29.43
C ALA A 323 19.63 -14.43 -30.77
N TYR A 324 20.79 -15.00 -31.05
CA TYR A 324 20.98 -15.83 -32.25
C TYR A 324 20.15 -17.12 -32.20
N TYR A 325 20.07 -17.76 -31.03
CA TYR A 325 19.22 -18.93 -30.82
C TYR A 325 17.73 -18.61 -31.06
N MET A 326 17.23 -17.51 -30.49
CA MET A 326 15.87 -17.03 -30.73
C MET A 326 15.62 -16.64 -32.19
N ARG A 327 16.63 -16.12 -32.90
CA ARG A 327 16.53 -15.81 -34.33
C ARG A 327 16.38 -17.07 -35.18
N GLU A 328 17.15 -18.11 -34.88
CA GLU A 328 17.05 -19.42 -35.57
C GLU A 328 15.64 -20.01 -35.42
N HIS A 329 15.07 -19.89 -34.22
CA HIS A 329 13.70 -20.34 -33.92
C HIS A 329 12.59 -19.36 -34.33
N LYS A 330 12.92 -18.28 -35.07
CA LYS A 330 11.97 -17.27 -35.56
C LYS A 330 11.13 -16.61 -34.47
N CYS A 331 11.70 -16.40 -33.28
CA CYS A 331 11.01 -15.75 -32.17
C CYS A 331 10.82 -14.23 -32.37
N PHE A 332 11.54 -13.60 -33.30
CA PHE A 332 11.47 -12.16 -33.54
C PHE A 332 10.42 -11.80 -34.59
N PRO A 333 9.80 -10.61 -34.49
CA PRO A 333 9.02 -10.02 -35.58
C PRO A 333 9.82 -9.92 -36.88
N ALA A 334 9.12 -9.97 -38.02
CA ALA A 334 9.75 -9.83 -39.33
C ALA A 334 10.44 -8.46 -39.48
N GLY A 335 11.64 -8.44 -40.08
CA GLY A 335 12.37 -7.20 -40.39
C GLY A 335 13.17 -6.60 -39.23
N VAL A 336 13.22 -7.25 -38.06
CA VAL A 336 13.97 -6.74 -36.90
C VAL A 336 15.49 -6.78 -37.14
N ASN A 337 16.15 -5.64 -36.88
CA ASN A 337 17.60 -5.60 -36.71
C ASN A 337 17.98 -6.12 -35.31
N LEU A 338 18.69 -7.26 -35.28
CA LEU A 338 19.09 -7.91 -34.04
C LEU A 338 20.09 -7.08 -33.22
N ASN A 339 21.03 -6.40 -33.89
CA ASN A 339 22.06 -5.62 -33.22
C ASN A 339 21.44 -4.43 -32.52
N ASP A 340 20.60 -3.66 -33.22
CA ASP A 340 19.90 -2.51 -32.64
C ASP A 340 18.98 -2.94 -31.48
N THR A 341 18.37 -4.13 -31.58
CA THR A 341 17.53 -4.67 -30.51
C THR A 341 18.33 -5.01 -29.26
N LEU A 342 19.50 -5.63 -29.44
CA LEU A 342 20.41 -5.93 -28.33
C LEU A 342 20.98 -4.65 -27.71
N ASP A 343 21.41 -3.69 -28.53
CA ASP A 343 21.88 -2.39 -28.05
C ASP A 343 20.78 -1.66 -27.25
N LEU A 344 19.54 -1.63 -27.75
CA LEU A 344 18.41 -1.07 -27.01
C LEU A 344 18.20 -1.79 -25.66
N TYR A 345 18.24 -3.13 -25.66
CA TYR A 345 18.11 -3.92 -24.44
C TYR A 345 19.17 -3.56 -23.39
N PHE A 346 20.44 -3.44 -23.78
CA PHE A 346 21.53 -3.04 -22.88
C PHE A 346 21.38 -1.59 -22.40
N GLN A 347 20.99 -0.67 -23.29
CA GLN A 347 20.71 0.72 -22.93
C GLN A 347 19.61 0.80 -21.85
N LEU A 348 18.52 0.05 -22.00
CA LEU A 348 17.41 0.01 -21.04
C LEU A 348 17.80 -0.61 -19.69
N CYS A 349 18.73 -1.58 -19.66
CA CYS A 349 19.27 -2.13 -18.40
C CYS A 349 20.20 -1.14 -17.68
N SER A 350 20.86 -0.27 -18.45
CA SER A 350 21.80 0.73 -17.97
C SER A 350 21.15 2.04 -17.51
N VAL A 351 19.84 2.22 -17.69
CA VAL A 351 19.11 3.40 -17.19
C VAL A 351 19.25 3.51 -15.67
N GLU A 352 19.49 4.72 -15.20
CA GLU A 352 19.66 5.01 -13.78
C GLU A 352 18.40 5.55 -13.12
N ALA A 353 18.24 5.19 -11.85
CA ALA A 353 17.26 5.75 -10.95
C ALA A 353 17.88 5.95 -9.55
N THR A 354 17.15 6.61 -8.67
CA THR A 354 17.40 6.60 -7.22
C THR A 354 16.30 5.78 -6.55
N CYS A 355 16.42 5.49 -5.26
CA CYS A 355 15.30 4.87 -4.54
C CYS A 355 14.06 5.77 -4.61
N GLN A 356 14.24 7.09 -4.54
CA GLN A 356 13.13 8.04 -4.59
C GLN A 356 12.34 7.95 -5.89
N SER A 357 13.02 8.02 -7.04
CA SER A 357 12.35 7.97 -8.35
C SER A 357 11.78 6.58 -8.64
N ALA A 358 12.52 5.51 -8.33
CA ALA A 358 12.05 4.15 -8.53
C ALA A 358 10.85 3.79 -7.62
N SER A 359 10.75 4.36 -6.41
CA SER A 359 9.58 4.16 -5.55
C SER A 359 8.31 4.77 -6.15
N VAL A 360 8.44 5.90 -6.85
CA VAL A 360 7.33 6.51 -7.60
C VAL A 360 6.94 5.64 -8.79
N MET A 361 7.91 5.09 -9.53
CA MET A 361 7.63 4.15 -10.63
C MET A 361 6.87 2.90 -10.13
N ALA A 362 7.30 2.33 -9.00
CA ALA A 362 6.62 1.20 -8.37
C ALA A 362 5.21 1.57 -7.89
N ALA A 363 5.04 2.77 -7.33
CA ALA A 363 3.74 3.28 -6.90
C ALA A 363 2.80 3.58 -8.07
N THR A 364 3.33 3.97 -9.24
CA THR A 364 2.55 4.10 -10.48
C THR A 364 1.94 2.76 -10.90
N LEU A 365 2.69 1.65 -10.77
CA LEU A 365 2.12 0.31 -10.96
C LEU A 365 1.12 -0.05 -9.86
N ALA A 366 1.39 0.30 -8.60
CA ALA A 366 0.44 0.08 -7.50
C ALA A 366 -0.88 0.83 -7.72
N ASN A 367 -0.84 1.98 -8.40
CA ASN A 367 -1.98 2.85 -8.68
C ASN A 367 -2.63 2.59 -10.05
N GLY A 368 -2.49 1.38 -10.59
CA GLY A 368 -3.12 1.00 -11.86
C GLY A 368 -2.60 1.75 -13.09
N GLY A 369 -1.41 2.36 -13.02
CA GLY A 369 -0.78 3.06 -14.15
C GLY A 369 -0.90 4.57 -14.10
N VAL A 370 -1.57 5.12 -13.07
CA VAL A 370 -1.64 6.57 -12.82
C VAL A 370 -0.50 6.99 -11.90
N CYS A 371 0.34 7.93 -12.34
CA CYS A 371 1.46 8.39 -11.51
C CYS A 371 0.94 9.13 -10.26
N PRO A 372 1.31 8.71 -9.04
CA PRO A 372 0.68 9.22 -7.82
C PRO A 372 0.98 10.69 -7.53
N ILE A 373 2.13 11.21 -7.99
CA ILE A 373 2.55 12.60 -7.73
C ILE A 373 2.22 13.57 -8.87
N THR A 374 1.75 13.10 -10.03
CA THR A 374 1.35 13.98 -11.14
C THR A 374 -0.12 13.83 -11.52
N GLY A 375 -0.74 12.68 -11.23
CA GLY A 375 -2.07 12.32 -11.71
C GLY A 375 -2.11 11.95 -13.19
N GLU A 376 -0.96 11.91 -13.88
CA GLU A 376 -0.88 11.51 -15.29
C GLU A 376 -1.15 10.00 -15.41
N LYS A 377 -2.07 9.61 -16.30
CA LYS A 377 -2.26 8.20 -16.67
C LYS A 377 -1.14 7.80 -17.64
N VAL A 378 -0.19 7.02 -17.14
CA VAL A 378 1.00 6.60 -17.88
C VAL A 378 0.79 5.25 -18.55
N LEU A 379 0.10 4.34 -17.86
CA LEU A 379 -0.25 3.01 -18.36
C LEU A 379 -1.75 2.72 -18.19
N GLU A 380 -2.29 1.83 -19.01
CA GLU A 380 -3.65 1.29 -18.82
C GLU A 380 -3.68 0.24 -17.71
N ASN A 381 -4.78 0.21 -16.96
CA ASN A 381 -4.98 -0.73 -15.85
C ASN A 381 -4.78 -2.20 -16.28
N ARG A 382 -5.17 -2.56 -17.51
CA ARG A 382 -4.99 -3.91 -18.06
C ARG A 382 -3.52 -4.30 -18.14
N SER A 383 -2.67 -3.39 -18.62
CA SER A 383 -1.25 -3.66 -18.83
C SER A 383 -0.52 -3.74 -17.49
N VAL A 384 -0.92 -2.92 -16.52
CA VAL A 384 -0.41 -2.99 -15.16
C VAL A 384 -0.80 -4.30 -14.47
N ARG A 385 -2.04 -4.76 -14.65
CA ARG A 385 -2.49 -6.06 -14.14
C ARG A 385 -1.67 -7.21 -14.73
N ASP A 386 -1.41 -7.17 -16.03
CA ASP A 386 -0.70 -8.23 -16.74
C ASP A 386 0.81 -8.23 -16.42
N VAL A 387 1.39 -7.08 -16.05
CA VAL A 387 2.73 -7.00 -15.43
C VAL A 387 2.75 -7.79 -14.11
N GLY A 388 1.70 -7.69 -13.30
CA GLY A 388 1.31 -8.68 -12.27
C GLY A 388 2.33 -9.01 -11.17
N LEU A 389 3.41 -8.24 -11.05
CA LEU A 389 4.54 -8.60 -10.17
C LEU A 389 4.50 -7.86 -8.83
N PRO A 390 4.65 -8.58 -7.70
CA PRO A 390 4.77 -7.97 -6.38
C PRO A 390 6.18 -7.43 -6.13
N ALA A 391 7.19 -7.96 -6.82
CA ALA A 391 8.59 -7.55 -6.64
C ALA A 391 9.44 -7.86 -7.88
N LYS A 392 10.48 -7.05 -8.10
CA LYS A 392 11.56 -7.36 -9.05
C LYS A 392 12.90 -6.88 -8.53
N SER A 393 13.91 -7.74 -8.56
CA SER A 393 15.29 -7.38 -8.22
C SER A 393 16.16 -7.23 -9.47
N GLY A 394 17.18 -6.38 -9.34
CA GLY A 394 18.27 -6.16 -10.28
C GLY A 394 19.63 -6.51 -9.66
N VAL A 395 20.56 -6.95 -10.51
CA VAL A 395 21.92 -7.36 -10.11
C VAL A 395 22.81 -6.20 -9.63
N SER A 396 22.35 -4.95 -9.76
CA SER A 396 22.97 -3.80 -9.11
C SER A 396 22.74 -3.76 -7.59
N GLY A 397 21.93 -4.68 -7.05
CA GLY A 397 21.48 -4.65 -5.65
C GLY A 397 20.19 -3.88 -5.46
N SER A 398 19.51 -3.53 -6.55
CA SER A 398 18.23 -2.85 -6.52
C SER A 398 17.06 -3.84 -6.39
N MET A 399 15.98 -3.38 -5.79
CA MET A 399 14.69 -4.09 -5.76
C MET A 399 13.55 -3.08 -5.71
N ILE A 400 12.50 -3.34 -6.48
CA ILE A 400 11.20 -2.70 -6.29
C ILE A 400 10.21 -3.68 -5.67
N LEU A 401 9.32 -3.17 -4.83
CA LEU A 401 8.15 -3.88 -4.32
C LEU A 401 6.90 -3.09 -4.68
N VAL A 402 5.85 -3.77 -5.12
CA VAL A 402 4.57 -3.18 -5.49
C VAL A 402 3.50 -3.80 -4.59
N ILE A 403 2.82 -2.96 -3.82
CA ILE A 403 1.66 -3.34 -3.00
C ILE A 403 0.43 -2.73 -3.69
N PRO A 404 -0.33 -3.52 -4.46
CA PRO A 404 -1.44 -3.01 -5.28
C PRO A 404 -2.43 -2.18 -4.47
N ASN A 405 -2.85 -1.05 -5.03
CA ASN A 405 -3.76 -0.08 -4.44
C ASN A 405 -3.27 0.60 -3.15
N VAL A 406 -1.99 0.41 -2.76
CA VAL A 406 -1.45 0.96 -1.52
C VAL A 406 -0.19 1.78 -1.77
N MET A 407 0.90 1.14 -2.20
CA MET A 407 2.21 1.81 -2.31
C MET A 407 3.23 1.03 -3.13
N GLY A 408 4.30 1.71 -3.53
CA GLY A 408 5.52 1.12 -4.07
C GLY A 408 6.73 1.41 -3.18
N PHE A 409 7.63 0.45 -3.07
CA PHE A 409 8.96 0.61 -2.48
C PHE A 409 10.04 0.48 -3.54
N ALA A 410 11.14 1.19 -3.32
CA ALA A 410 12.42 0.89 -3.96
C ALA A 410 13.52 0.80 -2.91
N ILE A 411 14.37 -0.20 -3.07
CA ILE A 411 15.42 -0.60 -2.15
C ILE A 411 16.71 -0.72 -2.94
N PHE A 412 17.81 -0.27 -2.34
CA PHE A 412 19.15 -0.42 -2.88
C PHE A 412 20.08 -0.97 -1.80
N SER A 413 20.54 -2.21 -2.02
CA SER A 413 21.64 -2.81 -1.29
C SER A 413 22.47 -3.72 -2.21
N PRO A 414 23.73 -3.36 -2.53
CA PRO A 414 24.57 -4.04 -3.52
C PRO A 414 24.86 -5.52 -3.28
N ARG A 415 24.85 -5.98 -2.02
CA ARG A 415 25.14 -7.38 -1.69
C ARG A 415 24.00 -8.29 -2.12
N LEU A 416 24.31 -9.26 -2.98
CA LEU A 416 23.38 -10.23 -3.53
C LEU A 416 23.48 -11.59 -2.83
N ASP A 417 22.36 -12.29 -2.78
CA ASP A 417 22.27 -13.70 -2.42
C ASP A 417 22.73 -14.61 -3.58
N ARG A 418 22.69 -15.92 -3.37
CA ARG A 418 23.08 -16.92 -4.38
C ARG A 418 22.15 -16.96 -5.61
N LEU A 419 20.96 -16.37 -5.51
CA LEU A 419 19.96 -16.30 -6.58
C LEU A 419 20.04 -14.97 -7.35
N GLY A 420 20.90 -14.05 -6.94
CA GLY A 420 21.09 -12.75 -7.57
C GLY A 420 20.14 -11.66 -7.08
N ASN A 421 19.47 -11.85 -5.92
CA ASN A 421 18.62 -10.84 -5.30
C ASN A 421 19.38 -10.10 -4.20
N THR A 422 19.03 -8.83 -3.96
CA THR A 422 19.56 -8.08 -2.82
C THR A 422 19.20 -8.74 -1.47
N VAL A 423 20.21 -9.03 -0.63
CA VAL A 423 20.01 -9.76 0.63
C VAL A 423 19.11 -8.97 1.58
N ARG A 424 19.47 -7.70 1.83
CA ARG A 424 18.71 -6.83 2.72
C ARG A 424 17.31 -6.54 2.17
N GLY A 425 17.16 -6.38 0.85
CA GLY A 425 15.84 -6.18 0.26
C GLY A 425 14.90 -7.38 0.41
N VAL A 426 15.40 -8.61 0.25
CA VAL A 426 14.61 -9.83 0.50
C VAL A 426 14.22 -9.96 1.97
N GLN A 427 15.15 -9.69 2.90
CA GLN A 427 14.85 -9.73 4.34
C GLN A 427 13.84 -8.66 4.75
N PHE A 428 13.96 -7.45 4.20
CA PHE A 428 12.99 -6.38 4.39
C PHE A 428 11.61 -6.80 3.91
N ALA A 429 11.48 -7.34 2.70
CA ALA A 429 10.21 -7.78 2.14
C ALA A 429 9.53 -8.87 2.99
N LYS A 430 10.30 -9.81 3.56
CA LYS A 430 9.79 -10.83 4.49
C LYS A 430 9.26 -10.22 5.79
N THR A 431 10.08 -9.38 6.43
CA THR A 431 9.71 -8.73 7.69
C THR A 431 8.49 -7.81 7.50
N LEU A 432 8.38 -7.17 6.33
CA LEU A 432 7.24 -6.34 5.96
C LEU A 432 5.92 -7.12 5.94
N VAL A 433 5.88 -8.30 5.31
CA VAL A 433 4.64 -9.13 5.24
C VAL A 433 4.35 -9.89 6.53
N GLU A 434 5.36 -10.08 7.39
CA GLU A 434 5.19 -10.61 8.76
C GLU A 434 4.61 -9.54 9.69
N THR A 435 4.97 -8.27 9.50
CA THR A 435 4.51 -7.14 10.32
C THR A 435 3.14 -6.62 9.89
N PHE A 436 2.89 -6.51 8.58
CA PHE A 436 1.70 -5.90 8.02
C PHE A 436 0.86 -6.89 7.20
N ASN A 437 -0.45 -6.65 7.13
CA ASN A 437 -1.38 -7.44 6.32
C ASN A 437 -1.34 -7.10 4.80
N PHE A 438 -0.12 -7.03 4.25
CA PHE A 438 0.14 -6.70 2.85
C PHE A 438 0.28 -7.93 1.95
N HIS A 439 0.28 -9.15 2.51
CA HIS A 439 0.32 -10.34 1.69
C HIS A 439 -0.96 -10.41 0.82
N ASN A 440 -0.82 -10.72 -0.47
CA ASN A 440 -1.94 -10.68 -1.43
C ASN A 440 -3.14 -11.55 -1.03
N TYR A 441 -2.91 -12.57 -0.19
CA TYR A 441 -3.93 -13.50 0.30
C TYR A 441 -4.25 -13.33 1.79
N ASP A 442 -3.76 -12.29 2.45
CA ASP A 442 -4.17 -11.99 3.84
C ASP A 442 -5.63 -11.51 3.89
N SER A 443 -6.33 -11.84 4.97
CA SER A 443 -7.71 -11.37 5.17
C SER A 443 -7.72 -9.90 5.61
N LEU A 444 -8.55 -9.09 4.95
CA LEU A 444 -8.81 -7.71 5.38
C LEU A 444 -9.92 -7.62 6.44
N VAL A 445 -10.69 -8.70 6.62
CA VAL A 445 -11.92 -8.74 7.43
C VAL A 445 -11.70 -9.48 8.74
N HIS A 446 -10.97 -10.61 8.71
CA HIS A 446 -10.74 -11.46 9.87
C HIS A 446 -9.39 -11.14 10.50
N GLY A 447 -9.42 -10.61 11.73
CA GLY A 447 -8.25 -10.12 12.47
C GLY A 447 -7.47 -11.20 13.22
N ASP A 448 -7.56 -12.46 12.81
CA ASP A 448 -6.86 -13.58 13.48
C ASP A 448 -5.33 -13.50 13.36
N SER A 449 -4.80 -12.52 12.61
CA SER A 449 -3.39 -12.22 12.55
C SER A 449 -3.05 -11.02 13.44
N GLU A 450 -2.00 -11.13 14.27
CA GLU A 450 -1.39 -10.02 15.02
C GLU A 450 -0.77 -8.92 14.11
N LYS A 451 -0.95 -9.02 12.79
CA LYS A 451 -0.43 -8.08 11.80
C LYS A 451 -1.17 -6.75 11.83
N ILE A 452 -0.44 -5.69 11.48
CA ILE A 452 -0.93 -4.33 11.44
C ILE A 452 -1.58 -4.05 10.07
N ASP A 453 -2.77 -3.45 10.07
CA ASP A 453 -3.38 -2.88 8.86
C ASP A 453 -3.26 -1.34 8.86
N PRO A 454 -2.30 -0.77 8.12
CA PRO A 454 -2.06 0.66 8.15
C PRO A 454 -3.08 1.45 7.31
N ARG A 455 -3.99 0.79 6.59
CA ARG A 455 -5.08 1.44 5.84
C ARG A 455 -6.23 1.87 6.75
N ARG A 456 -6.36 1.24 7.91
CA ARG A 456 -7.39 1.61 8.87
C ARG A 456 -6.99 2.93 9.51
N LYS A 457 -7.95 3.85 9.64
CA LYS A 457 -7.76 5.03 10.49
C LYS A 457 -7.37 4.53 11.89
N PRO A 458 -6.53 5.28 12.63
CA PRO A 458 -6.32 5.02 14.04
C PRO A 458 -7.61 5.31 14.79
N VAL A 459 -8.58 4.43 14.64
CA VAL A 459 -9.56 4.15 15.66
C VAL A 459 -8.75 3.35 16.67
N GLU A 460 -8.76 3.74 17.95
CA GLU A 460 -8.20 2.89 19.00
C GLU A 460 -8.67 1.46 18.74
N PRO A 461 -7.78 0.51 18.40
CA PRO A 461 -8.16 -0.84 18.05
C PRO A 461 -8.91 -1.44 19.23
N GLY A 462 -10.23 -1.52 19.09
CA GLY A 462 -11.13 -1.59 20.24
C GLY A 462 -12.38 -0.76 19.95
N SER A 463 -12.27 0.56 19.94
CA SER A 463 -13.39 1.51 20.05
C SER A 463 -14.54 1.27 19.06
N LEU A 464 -14.32 0.94 17.78
CA LEU A 464 -15.45 0.75 16.85
C LEU A 464 -16.23 -0.55 17.09
N TYR A 465 -15.55 -1.70 17.19
CA TYR A 465 -16.21 -2.98 17.47
C TYR A 465 -16.74 -3.01 18.90
N GLN A 466 -16.03 -2.37 19.83
CA GLN A 466 -16.48 -2.10 21.18
C GLN A 466 -17.76 -1.26 21.16
N GLN A 467 -17.80 -0.10 20.51
CA GLN A 467 -18.99 0.74 20.34
C GLN A 467 -20.14 -0.03 19.67
N HIS A 468 -19.88 -0.76 18.59
CA HIS A 468 -20.91 -1.56 17.93
C HIS A 468 -21.45 -2.68 18.83
N SER A 469 -20.59 -3.32 19.64
CA SER A 469 -21.03 -4.31 20.63
C SER A 469 -21.83 -3.65 21.77
N MET A 470 -21.51 -2.41 22.17
CA MET A 470 -22.31 -1.61 23.12
C MET A 470 -23.69 -1.31 22.55
N PHE A 471 -23.78 -0.87 21.29
CA PHE A 471 -25.07 -0.64 20.62
C PHE A 471 -25.86 -1.94 20.46
N ALA A 472 -25.20 -3.06 20.20
CA ALA A 472 -25.84 -4.38 20.13
C ALA A 472 -26.41 -4.79 21.49
N ALA A 473 -25.66 -4.59 22.58
CA ALA A 473 -26.10 -4.87 23.95
C ALA A 473 -27.29 -3.98 24.36
N ALA A 474 -27.23 -2.69 24.05
CA ALA A 474 -28.32 -1.74 24.31
C ALA A 474 -29.62 -2.10 23.56
N ARG A 475 -29.50 -2.65 22.35
CA ARG A 475 -30.66 -3.08 21.53
C ARG A 475 -31.11 -4.51 21.79
N GLY A 476 -30.39 -5.27 22.60
CA GLY A 476 -30.72 -6.67 22.88
C GLY A 476 -30.40 -7.65 21.74
N ASN A 477 -29.53 -7.28 20.80
CA ASN A 477 -29.20 -8.13 19.66
C ASN A 477 -28.16 -9.21 20.04
N LEU A 478 -28.65 -10.33 20.56
CA LEU A 478 -27.82 -11.47 20.99
C LEU A 478 -27.00 -12.09 19.85
N GLU A 479 -27.54 -12.17 18.63
CA GLU A 479 -26.84 -12.74 17.48
C GLU A 479 -25.59 -11.94 17.13
N LEU A 480 -25.70 -10.61 17.16
CA LEU A 480 -24.59 -9.72 16.88
C LEU A 480 -23.55 -9.75 18.00
N ILE A 481 -23.96 -9.86 19.26
CA ILE A 481 -23.05 -10.09 20.40
C ILE A 481 -22.30 -11.42 20.26
N LYS A 482 -22.98 -12.52 19.92
CA LYS A 482 -22.34 -13.82 19.65
C LYS A 482 -21.32 -13.72 18.52
N LYS A 483 -21.64 -12.99 17.45
CA LYS A 483 -20.71 -12.73 16.35
C LYS A 483 -19.47 -11.97 16.81
N TYR A 484 -19.60 -10.94 17.64
CA TYR A 484 -18.45 -10.20 18.17
C TYR A 484 -17.58 -11.03 19.11
N VAL A 485 -18.18 -11.90 19.93
CA VAL A 485 -17.42 -12.86 20.76
C VAL A 485 -16.63 -13.83 19.90
N LEU A 486 -17.24 -14.36 18.83
CA LEU A 486 -16.54 -15.23 17.87
C LEU A 486 -15.39 -14.50 17.14
N GLN A 487 -15.50 -13.19 16.97
CA GLN A 487 -14.45 -12.33 16.38
C GLN A 487 -13.37 -11.90 17.39
N GLY A 488 -13.39 -12.41 18.63
CA GLY A 488 -12.38 -12.13 19.64
C GLY A 488 -12.50 -10.76 20.30
N VAL A 489 -13.66 -10.09 20.20
CA VAL A 489 -13.88 -8.78 20.85
C VAL A 489 -13.96 -8.98 22.36
N CYS A 490 -13.09 -8.31 23.11
CA CYS A 490 -13.17 -8.25 24.57
C CYS A 490 -14.43 -7.46 24.96
N LEU A 491 -15.28 -7.99 25.84
CA LEU A 491 -16.55 -7.37 26.28
C LEU A 491 -16.50 -6.77 27.69
N THR A 492 -15.30 -6.55 28.23
CA THR A 492 -15.09 -5.97 29.57
C THR A 492 -14.70 -4.48 29.53
N PHE A 493 -14.66 -3.87 28.35
CA PHE A 493 -14.36 -2.44 28.20
C PHE A 493 -15.54 -1.57 28.63
N ALA A 494 -15.26 -0.29 28.88
CA ALA A 494 -16.24 0.70 29.27
C ALA A 494 -16.28 1.87 28.26
N ASP A 495 -17.45 2.50 28.12
CA ASP A 495 -17.60 3.73 27.36
C ASP A 495 -17.09 4.97 28.13
N TYR A 496 -17.29 6.17 27.56
CA TYR A 496 -16.85 7.41 28.20
C TYR A 496 -17.49 7.65 29.59
N ASP A 497 -18.63 7.03 29.88
CA ASP A 497 -19.33 7.10 31.16
C ASP A 497 -19.00 5.91 32.09
N GLY A 498 -18.01 5.09 31.76
CA GLY A 498 -17.65 3.93 32.57
C GLY A 498 -18.63 2.76 32.44
N ARG A 499 -19.57 2.80 31.49
CA ARG A 499 -20.58 1.74 31.31
C ARG A 499 -20.03 0.62 30.45
N THR A 500 -20.25 -0.62 30.85
CA THR A 500 -19.88 -1.84 30.12
C THR A 500 -21.05 -2.37 29.29
N PRO A 501 -20.86 -3.34 28.36
CA PRO A 501 -21.98 -3.98 27.66
C PRO A 501 -23.04 -4.56 28.61
N LEU A 502 -22.63 -5.01 29.80
CA LEU A 502 -23.53 -5.53 30.83
C LEU A 502 -24.43 -4.43 31.42
N HIS A 503 -23.89 -3.23 31.69
CA HIS A 503 -24.69 -2.08 32.12
C HIS A 503 -25.78 -1.72 31.10
N LEU A 504 -25.43 -1.69 29.82
CA LEU A 504 -26.37 -1.35 28.75
C LEU A 504 -27.44 -2.43 28.55
N ALA A 505 -27.06 -3.71 28.60
CA ALA A 505 -28.01 -4.82 28.51
C ALA A 505 -28.97 -4.84 29.71
N ALA A 506 -28.46 -4.56 30.92
CA ALA A 506 -29.26 -4.48 32.14
C ALA A 506 -30.21 -3.28 32.14
N SER A 507 -29.74 -2.11 31.67
CA SER A 507 -30.56 -0.90 31.49
C SER A 507 -31.64 -1.06 30.43
N GLY A 508 -31.40 -1.89 29.40
CA GLY A 508 -32.38 -2.18 28.35
C GLY A 508 -33.34 -3.34 28.67
N GLY A 509 -33.13 -4.06 29.78
CA GLY A 509 -33.97 -5.18 30.19
C GLY A 509 -33.75 -6.47 29.37
N HIS A 510 -32.61 -6.62 28.70
CA HIS A 510 -32.32 -7.72 27.77
C HIS A 510 -31.73 -8.94 28.49
N LEU A 511 -32.59 -9.73 29.16
CA LEU A 511 -32.18 -10.88 29.98
C LEU A 511 -31.28 -11.88 29.23
N GLU A 512 -31.59 -12.18 27.97
CA GLU A 512 -30.82 -13.15 27.18
C GLU A 512 -29.37 -12.70 26.93
N VAL A 513 -29.16 -11.40 26.75
CA VAL A 513 -27.82 -10.82 26.58
C VAL A 513 -27.09 -10.80 27.92
N VAL A 514 -27.76 -10.43 29.02
CA VAL A 514 -27.20 -10.47 30.38
C VAL A 514 -26.73 -11.87 30.75
N ALA A 515 -27.58 -12.89 30.54
CA ALA A 515 -27.22 -14.28 30.81
C ALA A 515 -26.03 -14.74 29.95
N PHE A 516 -26.02 -14.39 28.66
CA PHE A 516 -24.92 -14.75 27.76
C PHE A 516 -23.58 -14.10 28.18
N LEU A 517 -23.59 -12.83 28.59
CA LEU A 517 -22.39 -12.12 29.04
C LEU A 517 -21.81 -12.72 30.33
N LEU A 518 -22.66 -13.10 31.29
CA LEU A 518 -22.24 -13.66 32.56
C LEU A 518 -21.83 -15.13 32.45
N GLU A 519 -22.66 -15.98 31.82
CA GLU A 519 -22.43 -17.42 31.77
C GLU A 519 -21.32 -17.80 30.77
N ARG A 520 -21.30 -17.16 29.60
CA ARG A 520 -20.41 -17.57 28.49
C ARG A 520 -19.19 -16.67 28.37
N CYS A 521 -19.34 -15.36 28.54
CA CYS A 521 -18.23 -14.42 28.40
C CYS A 521 -17.50 -14.17 29.73
N LYS A 522 -18.05 -14.63 30.87
CA LYS A 522 -17.48 -14.47 32.21
C LYS A 522 -17.08 -13.03 32.54
N VAL A 523 -17.90 -12.08 32.11
CA VAL A 523 -17.71 -10.66 32.42
C VAL A 523 -17.99 -10.45 33.91
N ASP A 524 -17.27 -9.51 34.53
CA ASP A 524 -17.54 -9.10 35.91
C ASP A 524 -19.01 -8.69 36.08
N ALA A 525 -19.63 -9.16 37.15
CA ALA A 525 -21.04 -8.92 37.45
C ALA A 525 -21.27 -7.58 38.17
N GLU A 526 -20.23 -7.02 38.81
CA GLU A 526 -20.32 -5.80 39.62
C GLU A 526 -19.37 -4.66 39.16
N PRO A 527 -19.24 -4.37 37.85
CA PRO A 527 -18.52 -3.17 37.41
C PRO A 527 -19.27 -1.91 37.84
N ILE A 528 -18.55 -0.81 38.09
CA ILE A 528 -19.13 0.45 38.57
C ILE A 528 -19.03 1.51 37.47
N ASP A 529 -20.16 2.16 37.15
CA ASP A 529 -20.20 3.27 36.20
C ASP A 529 -19.76 4.62 36.84
N ARG A 530 -19.69 5.69 36.03
CA ARG A 530 -19.34 7.05 36.49
C ARG A 530 -20.26 7.59 37.60
N TRP A 531 -21.49 7.09 37.71
CA TRP A 531 -22.46 7.51 38.71
C TRP A 531 -22.47 6.61 39.95
N GLY A 532 -21.55 5.65 40.04
CA GLY A 532 -21.46 4.73 41.16
C GLY A 532 -22.48 3.60 41.11
N ASN A 533 -23.18 3.40 39.99
CA ASN A 533 -24.19 2.35 39.85
C ASN A 533 -23.58 1.09 39.27
N THR A 534 -24.07 -0.06 39.75
CA THR A 534 -23.81 -1.37 39.16
C THR A 534 -24.84 -1.70 38.06
N PRO A 535 -24.61 -2.74 37.23
CA PRO A 535 -25.64 -3.23 36.30
C PRO A 535 -26.94 -3.62 37.00
N LEU A 536 -26.86 -4.11 38.25
CA LEU A 536 -28.03 -4.42 39.07
C LEU A 536 -28.82 -3.16 39.44
N ASP A 537 -28.13 -2.09 39.84
CA ASP A 537 -28.75 -0.81 40.18
C ASP A 537 -29.41 -0.17 38.95
N ASN A 538 -28.75 -0.25 37.79
CA ASN A 538 -29.33 0.16 36.51
C ASN A 538 -30.62 -0.63 36.20
N ALA A 539 -30.61 -1.96 36.33
CA ALA A 539 -31.81 -2.79 36.12
C ALA A 539 -32.95 -2.43 37.10
N LYS A 540 -32.62 -2.08 38.35
CA LYS A 540 -33.59 -1.61 39.36
C LYS A 540 -34.16 -0.24 38.99
N GLN A 541 -33.30 0.70 38.60
CA GLN A 541 -33.67 2.06 38.22
C GLN A 541 -34.64 2.10 37.04
N PHE A 542 -34.40 1.26 36.02
CA PHE A 542 -35.27 1.16 34.85
C PHE A 542 -36.44 0.17 35.01
N GLY A 543 -36.56 -0.50 36.17
CA GLY A 543 -37.72 -1.34 36.51
C GLY A 543 -37.75 -2.72 35.83
N HIS A 544 -36.61 -3.28 35.43
CA HIS A 544 -36.53 -4.55 34.71
C HIS A 544 -36.46 -5.76 35.66
N ALA A 545 -37.60 -6.14 36.23
CA ALA A 545 -37.71 -7.18 37.28
C ALA A 545 -37.08 -8.55 36.95
N ASN A 546 -37.10 -8.97 35.68
CA ASN A 546 -36.51 -10.24 35.25
C ASN A 546 -34.97 -10.20 35.29
N CYS A 547 -34.36 -9.10 34.85
CA CYS A 547 -32.92 -8.89 34.93
C CYS A 547 -32.47 -8.71 36.38
N VAL A 548 -33.23 -7.99 37.21
CA VAL A 548 -32.96 -7.80 38.64
C VAL A 548 -32.87 -9.15 39.36
N LYS A 549 -33.89 -10.00 39.22
CA LYS A 549 -33.90 -11.34 39.84
C LYS A 549 -32.71 -12.18 39.40
N TYR A 550 -32.37 -12.14 38.12
CA TYR A 550 -31.26 -12.93 37.57
C TYR A 550 -29.89 -12.44 38.10
N LEU A 551 -29.66 -11.13 38.09
CA LEU A 551 -28.43 -10.52 38.59
C LEU A 551 -28.27 -10.69 40.11
N GLU A 552 -29.35 -10.52 40.90
CA GLU A 552 -29.32 -10.76 42.35
C GLU A 552 -28.98 -12.23 42.67
N ASN A 553 -29.59 -13.18 41.96
CA ASN A 553 -29.27 -14.59 42.12
C ASN A 553 -27.81 -14.88 41.74
N TRP A 554 -27.30 -14.25 40.69
CA TRP A 554 -25.92 -14.44 40.25
C TRP A 554 -24.91 -13.93 41.30
N VAL A 555 -25.08 -12.69 41.79
CA VAL A 555 -24.18 -12.08 42.79
C VAL A 555 -24.20 -12.86 44.11
N ASN A 556 -25.38 -13.27 44.59
CA ASN A 556 -25.52 -14.06 45.82
C ASN A 556 -24.87 -15.45 45.72
N ASN A 557 -24.95 -16.08 44.54
CA ASN A 557 -24.32 -17.39 44.31
C ASN A 557 -22.79 -17.27 44.23
N VAL A 558 -22.26 -16.22 43.60
CA VAL A 558 -20.81 -15.97 43.51
C VAL A 558 -20.21 -15.72 44.90
N HIS A 559 -20.85 -14.89 45.73
CA HIS A 559 -20.42 -14.64 47.11
C HIS A 559 -20.44 -15.91 47.97
N SER A 560 -21.42 -16.80 47.76
CA SER A 560 -21.47 -18.08 48.47
C SER A 560 -20.31 -19.01 48.08
N SER A 561 -19.90 -19.05 46.80
CA SER A 561 -18.76 -19.87 46.36
C SER A 561 -17.39 -19.35 46.83
N THR A 562 -17.20 -18.04 46.98
CA THR A 562 -15.92 -17.46 47.45
C THR A 562 -15.69 -17.77 48.94
N ILE A 563 -16.74 -17.69 49.77
CA ILE A 563 -16.69 -18.01 51.21
C ILE A 563 -16.30 -19.48 51.43
N PHE A 564 -16.82 -20.42 50.62
CA PHE A 564 -16.44 -21.84 50.72
C PHE A 564 -14.99 -22.11 50.29
N SER A 565 -14.39 -21.28 49.42
CA SER A 565 -13.00 -21.47 48.98
C SER A 565 -11.95 -20.95 49.98
N GLU A 566 -12.27 -19.91 50.76
CA GLU A 566 -11.39 -19.42 51.83
C GLU A 566 -11.37 -20.38 53.03
N GLU A 567 -12.50 -20.97 53.41
CA GLU A 567 -12.56 -21.97 54.50
C GLU A 567 -11.82 -23.30 54.19
N LEU A 568 -11.55 -23.59 52.91
CA LEU A 568 -10.81 -24.78 52.47
C LEU A 568 -9.30 -24.56 52.35
N ASN A 569 -8.82 -23.30 52.33
CA ASN A 569 -7.39 -22.96 52.32
C ASN A 569 -6.81 -22.67 53.71
N GLU A 570 -7.63 -22.62 54.76
CA GLU A 570 -7.20 -22.50 56.17
C GLU A 570 -7.18 -23.85 56.93
N LYS A 571 -7.21 -24.98 56.23
CA LYS A 571 -6.93 -26.33 56.79
C LYS A 571 -5.82 -27.00 56.00
#